data_AF-A0A285NV06-F1
#
_entry.id   AF-A0A285NV06-F1
#
_cell.length_a   1.000
_cell.length_b   1.000
_cell.length_c   1.000
_cell.angle_alpha   90.00
_cell.angle_beta   90.00
_cell.angle_gamma   90.00
#
_symmetry.space_group_name_H-M   'P 1'
#
loop_
_entity.id
_entity.type
_entity.pdbx_description
1 polymer ?
#
loop_
_entity_poly.entity_id
_entity_poly.type
_entity_poly.pdbx_seq_one_letter_code
_entity_poly.pdbx_strand_id
1 'polypeptide(L)'
;MSTHAGIAPVSGEKPGRMAPAAEHCAPVEGQRLLTCPNAPIPEPETATITAIVSPALLALRDATRELHAELDGHSPLTAPGLDTQTYAQHAGRVLGWMRPIEAQLYGDTAKWQQVLQAQERACKAAWISNDLQEAGHDPRSFDDCPFTPQPNSLPEAFGVSYVCEGATLGGAFLYKRLRQQLSPLSLQWLQGYGAQTGPLWQRWQAALAEHVVEPADIEAAAAAARAAFESFRGWVIQ
;
A
#
# COMPACT_ATOMS: atom_id res chain seq x y z
N MET A 1 63.80 11.75 25.40
CA MET A 1 63.33 10.49 24.78
C MET A 1 62.11 10.89 23.92
N SER A 2 62.23 11.36 22.67
CA SER A 2 63.20 11.04 21.59
C SER A 2 63.14 9.53 21.29
N THR A 3 62.75 9.03 20.11
CA THR A 3 62.95 9.46 18.68
C THR A 3 61.76 9.01 17.79
N HIS A 4 61.37 9.68 16.68
CA HIS A 4 61.74 9.42 15.24
C HIS A 4 61.72 7.92 14.82
N ALA A 5 61.30 7.44 13.62
CA ALA A 5 60.63 7.94 12.38
C ALA A 5 60.20 6.67 11.54
N GLY A 6 59.58 6.65 10.34
CA GLY A 6 59.01 7.64 9.39
C GLY A 6 58.92 7.07 7.93
N ILE A 7 58.28 7.80 7.00
CA ILE A 7 58.38 7.72 5.50
C ILE A 7 57.52 6.66 4.74
N ALA A 8 57.07 7.04 3.53
CA ALA A 8 56.18 6.32 2.57
C ALA A 8 56.92 5.94 1.26
N PRO A 9 56.33 6.05 0.04
CA PRO A 9 55.27 5.27 -0.61
C PRO A 9 55.79 4.44 -1.82
N VAL A 10 54.92 3.68 -2.53
CA VAL A 10 55.21 3.15 -3.90
C VAL A 10 54.00 3.31 -4.83
N SER A 11 54.26 3.85 -6.03
CA SER A 11 53.33 4.00 -7.16
C SER A 11 53.44 2.84 -8.17
N GLY A 12 52.42 2.65 -9.01
CA GLY A 12 52.49 1.83 -10.22
C GLY A 12 51.47 2.31 -11.27
N GLU A 13 51.95 2.66 -12.46
CA GLU A 13 51.15 3.31 -13.53
C GLU A 13 50.55 2.35 -14.58
N LYS A 14 49.74 2.96 -15.46
CA LYS A 14 49.01 2.49 -16.67
C LYS A 14 49.99 1.96 -17.79
N PRO A 15 49.63 1.70 -19.09
CA PRO A 15 48.34 1.92 -19.82
C PRO A 15 47.93 0.91 -20.95
N GLY A 16 46.77 1.17 -21.58
CA GLY A 16 46.49 0.88 -23.01
C GLY A 16 45.37 -0.14 -23.33
N ARG A 17 44.77 -0.20 -24.54
CA ARG A 17 44.61 0.80 -25.63
C ARG A 17 43.56 0.32 -26.68
N MET A 18 42.44 1.03 -26.81
CA MET A 18 41.73 1.40 -28.07
C MET A 18 41.33 0.34 -29.15
N ALA A 19 40.00 0.17 -29.32
CA ALA A 19 39.23 -0.02 -30.58
C ALA A 19 39.47 -1.32 -31.42
N PRO A 20 38.60 -1.69 -32.39
CA PRO A 20 38.19 -0.86 -33.55
C PRO A 20 36.67 -0.72 -33.77
N ALA A 21 36.31 0.08 -34.78
CA ALA A 21 34.96 0.25 -35.30
C ALA A 21 34.74 -0.54 -36.60
N ALA A 22 33.48 -0.86 -36.92
CA ALA A 22 32.99 -1.32 -38.22
C ALA A 22 31.46 -1.11 -38.25
N GLU A 23 30.76 -0.87 -39.36
CA GLU A 23 31.16 -0.48 -40.73
C GLU A 23 29.92 0.18 -41.39
N HIS A 24 30.12 1.06 -42.38
CA HIS A 24 29.03 1.53 -43.22
C HIS A 24 28.78 0.52 -44.35
N CYS A 25 27.54 0.08 -44.56
CA CYS A 25 27.13 -0.46 -45.84
C CYS A 25 25.67 -0.12 -46.16
N ALA A 26 25.44 0.41 -47.36
CA ALA A 26 24.15 0.85 -47.87
C ALA A 26 23.51 -0.27 -48.77
N PRO A 27 22.34 -0.07 -49.39
CA PRO A 27 21.33 -1.12 -49.50
C PRO A 27 21.49 -2.08 -50.70
N VAL A 28 20.78 -3.20 -50.62
CA VAL A 28 20.42 -4.05 -51.76
C VAL A 28 18.90 -4.08 -51.90
N GLU A 29 18.40 -3.84 -53.11
CA GLU A 29 16.98 -3.66 -53.39
C GLU A 29 16.44 -4.72 -54.37
N GLY A 30 15.19 -5.17 -54.12
CA GLY A 30 14.43 -6.10 -54.97
C GLY A 30 14.52 -7.57 -54.55
N GLN A 31 13.43 -8.34 -54.45
CA GLN A 31 12.26 -8.33 -55.33
C GLN A 31 10.98 -8.96 -54.72
N ARG A 32 9.85 -8.44 -55.21
CA ARG A 32 8.53 -9.08 -55.43
C ARG A 32 7.66 -9.51 -54.24
N LEU A 33 6.65 -8.67 -54.04
CA LEU A 33 5.24 -8.95 -53.71
C LEU A 33 4.84 -10.42 -53.49
N LEU A 34 4.30 -10.68 -52.30
CA LEU A 34 3.13 -11.52 -52.08
C LEU A 34 2.10 -10.70 -51.29
N THR A 35 1.00 -10.32 -51.95
CA THR A 35 -0.11 -9.58 -51.33
C THR A 35 -1.02 -10.54 -50.59
N CYS A 36 -1.03 -10.50 -49.26
CA CYS A 36 -2.09 -11.11 -48.46
C CYS A 36 -3.35 -10.22 -48.50
N PRO A 37 -4.56 -10.80 -48.58
CA PRO A 37 -5.80 -10.04 -48.65
C PRO A 37 -6.11 -9.30 -47.35
N ASN A 38 -6.77 -8.17 -47.49
CA ASN A 38 -7.17 -7.27 -46.41
C ASN A 38 -8.25 -7.93 -45.52
N ALA A 39 -7.83 -8.58 -44.43
CA ALA A 39 -8.74 -9.11 -43.42
C ALA A 39 -8.95 -8.07 -42.30
N PRO A 40 -10.19 -7.74 -41.91
CA PRO A 40 -10.42 -6.87 -40.76
C PRO A 40 -9.88 -7.54 -39.50
N ILE A 41 -9.02 -6.84 -38.77
CA ILE A 41 -8.62 -7.23 -37.42
C ILE A 41 -9.88 -7.11 -36.55
N PRO A 42 -10.25 -8.14 -35.77
CA PRO A 42 -11.47 -8.09 -34.97
C PRO A 42 -11.38 -6.96 -33.94
N GLU A 43 -12.45 -6.19 -33.80
CA GLU A 43 -12.59 -5.26 -32.68
C GLU A 43 -12.53 -6.05 -31.36
N PRO A 44 -11.87 -5.53 -30.31
CA PRO A 44 -11.90 -6.19 -29.02
C PRO A 44 -13.32 -6.16 -28.47
N GLU A 45 -14.00 -7.31 -28.44
CA GLU A 45 -15.28 -7.46 -27.75
C GLU A 45 -15.12 -6.94 -26.33
N THR A 46 -15.85 -5.86 -26.02
CA THR A 46 -15.86 -5.24 -24.69
C THR A 46 -16.64 -6.14 -23.75
N ALA A 47 -16.02 -7.26 -23.35
CA ALA A 47 -16.52 -8.16 -22.34
C ALA A 47 -16.63 -7.38 -21.03
N THR A 48 -17.84 -6.92 -20.72
CA THR A 48 -18.17 -6.30 -19.44
C THR A 48 -18.09 -7.38 -18.37
N ILE A 49 -16.89 -7.59 -17.83
CA ILE A 49 -16.67 -8.47 -16.68
C ILE A 49 -17.35 -7.82 -15.49
N THR A 50 -18.61 -8.19 -15.27
CA THR A 50 -19.29 -7.98 -14.00
C THR A 50 -18.53 -8.80 -12.97
N ALA A 51 -17.63 -8.15 -12.23
CA ALA A 51 -16.77 -8.81 -11.25
C ALA A 51 -17.65 -9.48 -10.19
N ILE A 52 -17.72 -10.82 -10.25
CA ILE A 52 -18.44 -11.63 -9.26
C ILE A 52 -17.72 -11.43 -7.92
N VAL A 53 -18.43 -10.87 -6.95
CA VAL A 53 -17.91 -10.67 -5.59
C VAL A 53 -17.63 -12.04 -4.98
N SER A 54 -16.40 -12.29 -4.55
CA SER A 54 -16.02 -13.59 -4.00
C SER A 54 -16.73 -13.89 -2.66
N PRO A 55 -16.97 -15.17 -2.31
CA PRO A 55 -17.53 -15.54 -1.01
C PRO A 55 -16.71 -14.99 0.17
N ALA A 56 -15.38 -15.01 0.06
CA ALA A 56 -14.48 -14.39 1.03
C ALA A 56 -14.75 -12.89 1.23
N LEU A 57 -14.92 -12.14 0.14
CA LEU A 57 -15.18 -10.70 0.20
C LEU A 57 -16.56 -10.38 0.77
N LEU A 58 -17.57 -11.23 0.53
CA LEU A 58 -18.87 -11.11 1.18
C LEU A 58 -18.75 -11.35 2.69
N ALA A 59 -18.10 -12.44 3.11
CA ALA A 59 -17.90 -12.78 4.52
C ALA A 59 -17.13 -11.69 5.29
N LEU A 60 -16.08 -11.12 4.69
CA LEU A 60 -15.35 -9.98 5.26
C LEU A 60 -16.26 -8.76 5.46
N ARG A 61 -17.01 -8.37 4.43
CA ARG A 61 -17.95 -7.22 4.50
C ARG A 61 -19.03 -7.42 5.55
N ASP A 62 -19.55 -8.64 5.67
CA ASP A 62 -20.61 -8.95 6.62
C ASP A 62 -20.08 -8.98 8.06
N ALA A 63 -18.91 -9.60 8.29
CA ALA A 63 -18.27 -9.67 9.60
C ALA A 63 -17.82 -8.31 10.16
N THR A 64 -17.58 -7.30 9.29
CA THR A 64 -17.12 -5.96 9.71
C THR A 64 -18.18 -4.86 9.56
N ARG A 65 -19.38 -5.17 9.08
CA ARG A 65 -20.39 -4.17 8.68
C ARG A 65 -20.76 -3.20 9.80
N GLU A 66 -21.11 -3.74 10.96
CA GLU A 66 -21.55 -2.96 12.13
C GLU A 66 -20.39 -2.18 12.75
N LEU A 67 -19.21 -2.80 12.85
CA LEU A 67 -17.98 -2.17 13.35
C LEU A 67 -17.54 -0.99 12.48
N HIS A 68 -17.67 -1.09 11.16
CA HIS A 68 -17.39 0.02 10.24
C HIS A 68 -18.39 1.17 10.41
N ALA A 69 -19.69 0.86 10.48
CA ALA A 69 -20.72 1.88 10.67
C ALA A 69 -20.58 2.61 12.02
N GLU A 70 -20.20 1.89 13.07
CA GLU A 70 -19.94 2.49 14.38
C GLU A 70 -18.69 3.39 14.38
N LEU A 71 -17.60 2.94 13.75
CA LEU A 71 -16.36 3.70 13.60
C LEU A 71 -16.59 5.01 12.82
N ASP A 72 -17.34 4.96 11.73
CA ASP A 72 -17.71 6.16 10.95
C ASP A 72 -18.51 7.15 11.80
N GLY A 73 -19.48 6.65 12.57
CA GLY A 73 -20.37 7.47 13.42
C GLY A 73 -19.65 8.21 14.56
N HIS A 74 -18.49 7.71 15.00
CA HIS A 74 -17.68 8.32 16.07
C HIS A 74 -16.39 8.97 15.56
N SER A 75 -16.14 8.99 14.24
CA SER A 75 -14.89 9.51 13.70
C SER A 75 -14.76 11.03 13.94
N PRO A 76 -13.70 11.52 14.63
CA PRO A 76 -13.54 12.94 14.90
C PRO A 76 -13.36 13.76 13.61
N LEU A 77 -12.95 13.12 12.51
CA LEU A 77 -12.86 13.73 11.20
C LEU A 77 -14.23 14.18 10.64
N THR A 78 -15.34 13.69 11.19
CA THR A 78 -16.70 14.13 10.81
C THR A 78 -17.16 15.40 11.53
N ALA A 79 -16.48 15.80 12.61
CA ALA A 79 -16.89 16.91 13.46
C ALA A 79 -16.88 18.27 12.72
N PRO A 80 -17.90 19.12 12.93
CA PRO A 80 -17.87 20.51 12.47
C PRO A 80 -16.67 21.25 13.06
N GLY A 81 -15.95 22.02 12.24
CA GLY A 81 -14.83 22.84 12.71
C GLY A 81 -13.53 22.08 13.02
N LEU A 82 -13.38 20.82 12.55
CA LEU A 82 -12.12 20.07 12.60
C LEU A 82 -10.90 20.95 12.26
N ASP A 83 -9.92 20.97 13.15
CA ASP A 83 -8.66 21.70 12.98
C ASP A 83 -7.46 20.75 12.79
N THR A 84 -6.29 21.36 12.50
CA THR A 84 -5.02 20.64 12.31
C THR A 84 -4.63 19.82 13.53
N GLN A 85 -4.87 20.33 14.75
CA GLN A 85 -4.48 19.63 15.98
C GLN A 85 -5.34 18.38 16.22
N THR A 86 -6.66 18.48 15.98
CA THR A 86 -7.60 17.35 16.08
C THR A 86 -7.32 16.32 15.00
N TYR A 87 -7.01 16.76 13.77
CA TYR A 87 -6.55 15.87 12.70
C TYR A 87 -5.26 15.14 13.09
N ALA A 88 -4.25 15.85 13.59
CA ALA A 88 -2.96 15.26 13.97
C ALA A 88 -3.08 14.28 15.15
N GLN A 89 -3.91 14.58 16.16
CA GLN A 89 -4.21 13.63 17.25
C GLN A 89 -4.82 12.34 16.72
N HIS A 90 -5.83 12.42 15.85
CA HIS A 90 -6.44 11.25 15.25
C HIS A 90 -5.48 10.48 14.32
N ALA A 91 -4.75 11.19 13.46
CA ALA A 91 -3.73 10.60 12.59
C ALA A 91 -2.64 9.88 13.41
N GLY A 92 -2.21 10.44 14.54
CA GLY A 92 -1.27 9.81 15.47
C GLY A 92 -1.79 8.52 16.11
N ARG A 93 -3.08 8.47 16.48
CA ARG A 93 -3.73 7.21 16.88
C ARG A 93 -3.71 6.18 15.74
N VAL A 94 -4.05 6.59 14.51
CA VAL A 94 -4.01 5.69 13.33
C VAL A 94 -2.58 5.21 13.07
N LEU A 95 -1.55 6.05 13.21
CA LEU A 95 -0.14 5.66 13.08
C LEU A 95 0.24 4.56 14.08
N GLY A 96 -0.09 4.75 15.36
CA GLY A 96 0.21 3.79 16.42
C GLY A 96 -0.41 2.41 16.19
N TRP A 97 -1.53 2.32 15.48
CA TRP A 97 -2.07 1.03 15.05
C TRP A 97 -1.44 0.54 13.74
N MET A 98 -1.20 1.43 12.77
CA MET A 98 -0.71 1.07 11.43
C MET A 98 0.74 0.57 11.44
N ARG A 99 1.65 1.15 12.25
CA ARG A 99 3.07 0.74 12.33
C ARG A 99 3.25 -0.75 12.64
N PRO A 100 2.72 -1.31 13.75
CA PRO A 100 2.88 -2.73 14.05
C PRO A 100 2.17 -3.63 13.03
N ILE A 101 1.09 -3.18 12.39
CA ILE A 101 0.38 -3.96 11.37
C ILE A 101 1.17 -4.03 10.05
N GLU A 102 1.65 -2.90 9.52
CA GLU A 102 2.46 -2.91 8.29
C GLU A 102 3.78 -3.67 8.51
N ALA A 103 4.39 -3.60 9.69
CA ALA A 103 5.58 -4.40 10.01
C ALA A 103 5.32 -5.92 9.92
N GLN A 104 4.14 -6.39 10.36
CA GLN A 104 3.76 -7.81 10.32
C GLN A 104 3.34 -8.29 8.93
N LEU A 105 2.61 -7.47 8.17
CA LEU A 105 2.07 -7.85 6.86
C LEU A 105 3.07 -7.63 5.72
N TYR A 106 3.88 -6.57 5.81
CA TYR A 106 4.63 -6.02 4.68
C TYR A 106 6.12 -5.78 4.96
N GLY A 107 6.61 -5.98 6.18
CA GLY A 107 8.04 -5.87 6.49
C GLY A 107 8.90 -6.95 5.82
N ASP A 108 10.21 -6.73 5.74
CA ASP A 108 11.17 -7.60 5.01
C ASP A 108 11.13 -9.08 5.44
N THR A 109 10.73 -9.36 6.68
CA THR A 109 10.62 -10.71 7.26
C THR A 109 9.17 -11.25 7.29
N ALA A 110 8.20 -10.50 6.77
CA ALA A 110 6.80 -10.89 6.76
C ALA A 110 6.56 -12.11 5.84
N LYS A 111 5.89 -13.13 6.39
CA LYS A 111 5.69 -14.46 5.76
C LYS A 111 4.99 -14.39 4.39
N TRP A 112 4.09 -13.43 4.20
CA TRP A 112 3.19 -13.37 3.05
C TRP A 112 3.40 -12.11 2.18
N GLN A 113 4.53 -11.42 2.34
CA GLN A 113 4.80 -10.14 1.67
C GLN A 113 4.62 -10.18 0.14
N GLN A 114 4.96 -11.30 -0.51
CA GLN A 114 4.80 -11.47 -1.95
C GLN A 114 3.33 -11.61 -2.35
N VAL A 115 2.58 -12.49 -1.66
CA VAL A 115 1.16 -12.74 -1.91
C VAL A 115 0.32 -11.48 -1.65
N LEU A 116 0.65 -10.74 -0.60
CA LEU A 116 -0.02 -9.48 -0.25
C LEU A 116 0.48 -8.26 -1.05
N GLN A 117 1.43 -8.43 -1.99
CA GLN A 117 1.97 -7.36 -2.84
C GLN A 117 2.57 -6.20 -2.02
N ALA A 118 3.35 -6.52 -0.98
CA ALA A 118 3.88 -5.59 0.01
C ALA A 118 4.58 -4.36 -0.60
N GLN A 119 5.35 -4.53 -1.67
CA GLN A 119 6.07 -3.45 -2.35
C GLN A 119 5.16 -2.28 -2.79
N GLU A 120 3.89 -2.55 -3.08
CA GLU A 120 2.92 -1.53 -3.50
C GLU A 120 2.05 -1.01 -2.34
N ARG A 121 2.16 -1.60 -1.14
CA ARG A 121 1.23 -1.39 -0.01
C ARG A 121 1.90 -0.96 1.30
N ALA A 122 3.22 -1.14 1.44
CA ALA A 122 4.02 -0.82 2.62
C ALA A 122 4.33 0.69 2.75
N CYS A 123 3.29 1.51 2.93
CA CYS A 123 3.40 2.96 2.76
C CYS A 123 2.54 3.79 3.72
N LYS A 124 1.55 3.20 4.39
CA LYS A 124 0.50 3.96 5.09
C LYS A 124 1.06 4.62 6.34
N ALA A 125 1.86 3.92 7.13
CA ALA A 125 2.54 4.47 8.29
C ALA A 125 3.52 5.61 7.89
N ALA A 126 4.15 5.53 6.72
CA ALA A 126 5.02 6.58 6.22
C ALA A 126 4.21 7.83 5.81
N TRP A 127 3.09 7.67 5.11
CA TRP A 127 2.18 8.78 4.77
C TRP A 127 1.63 9.49 6.01
N ILE A 128 1.15 8.73 6.99
CA ILE A 128 0.65 9.28 8.26
C ILE A 128 1.79 10.00 9.02
N SER A 129 3.01 9.45 8.99
CA SER A 129 4.18 10.10 9.60
C SER A 129 4.52 11.44 8.92
N ASN A 130 4.41 11.53 7.59
CA ASN A 130 4.61 12.77 6.85
C ASN A 130 3.54 13.81 7.22
N ASP A 131 2.27 13.42 7.27
CA ASP A 131 1.16 14.30 7.64
C ASP A 131 1.32 14.87 9.07
N LEU A 132 1.82 14.05 10.01
CA LEU A 132 2.15 14.50 11.37
C LEU A 132 3.32 15.49 11.40
N GLN A 133 4.37 15.26 10.60
CA GLN A 133 5.51 16.18 10.48
C GLN A 133 5.10 17.53 9.88
N GLU A 134 4.26 17.53 8.84
CA GLU A 134 3.68 18.74 8.26
C GLU A 134 2.79 19.50 9.27
N ALA A 135 2.12 18.78 10.17
CA ALA A 135 1.36 19.35 11.29
C ALA A 135 2.23 19.79 12.49
N GLY A 136 3.56 19.63 12.42
CA GLY A 136 4.49 20.05 13.47
C GLY A 136 4.67 19.07 14.65
N HIS A 137 4.24 17.81 14.49
CA HIS A 137 4.38 16.75 15.48
C HIS A 137 5.52 15.78 15.12
N ASP A 138 6.16 15.18 16.13
CA ASP A 138 7.10 14.07 15.92
C ASP A 138 6.31 12.75 15.86
N PRO A 139 6.35 11.99 14.75
CA PRO A 139 5.64 10.70 14.65
C PRO A 139 6.04 9.69 15.73
N ARG A 140 7.22 9.85 16.35
CA ARG A 140 7.74 8.99 17.41
C ARG A 140 7.15 9.31 18.79
N SER A 141 6.45 10.44 18.96
CA SER A 141 5.78 10.78 20.23
C SER A 141 4.41 10.11 20.40
N PHE A 142 3.95 9.35 19.40
CA PHE A 142 2.74 8.54 19.49
C PHE A 142 3.14 7.09 19.78
N ASP A 143 2.54 6.50 20.81
CA ASP A 143 2.76 5.10 21.17
C ASP A 143 2.17 4.14 20.12
N ASP A 144 2.75 2.95 20.01
CA ASP A 144 2.13 1.86 19.26
C ASP A 144 0.96 1.24 20.05
N CYS A 145 -0.05 0.78 19.33
CA CYS A 145 -1.15 0.03 19.91
C CYS A 145 -0.61 -1.31 20.45
N PRO A 146 -0.70 -1.58 21.76
CA PRO A 146 -0.11 -2.79 22.36
C PRO A 146 -0.88 -4.07 22.00
N PHE A 147 -2.08 -3.96 21.44
CA PHE A 147 -2.97 -5.08 21.13
C PHE A 147 -3.43 -5.02 19.67
N THR A 148 -2.55 -5.43 18.76
CA THR A 148 -2.87 -5.62 17.34
C THR A 148 -3.02 -7.09 16.99
N PRO A 149 -3.94 -7.46 16.07
CA PRO A 149 -4.07 -8.83 15.59
C PRO A 149 -2.74 -9.35 15.02
N GLN A 150 -2.38 -10.58 15.39
CA GLN A 150 -1.18 -11.27 14.93
C GLN A 150 -1.61 -12.42 14.00
N PRO A 151 -1.65 -12.23 12.66
CA PRO A 151 -2.09 -13.27 11.75
C PRO A 151 -1.09 -14.43 11.72
N ASN A 152 -1.58 -15.66 11.91
CA ASN A 152 -0.78 -16.89 11.92
C ASN A 152 -0.90 -17.69 10.62
N SER A 153 -1.95 -17.44 9.84
CA SER A 153 -2.23 -18.03 8.53
C SER A 153 -2.39 -16.97 7.42
N LEU A 154 -2.32 -17.40 6.15
CA LEU A 154 -2.55 -16.51 5.01
C LEU A 154 -3.97 -15.93 4.98
N PRO A 155 -5.05 -16.68 5.25
CA PRO A 155 -6.40 -16.12 5.31
C PRO A 155 -6.55 -15.07 6.43
N GLU A 156 -5.96 -15.30 7.61
CA GLU A 156 -5.93 -14.27 8.66
C GLU A 156 -5.20 -13.00 8.20
N ALA A 157 -4.07 -13.13 7.49
CA ALA A 157 -3.34 -11.99 6.97
C ALA A 157 -4.12 -11.22 5.88
N PHE A 158 -4.91 -11.92 5.06
CA PHE A 158 -5.92 -11.28 4.20
C PHE A 158 -6.97 -10.54 5.03
N GLY A 159 -7.51 -11.15 6.08
CA GLY A 159 -8.47 -10.51 6.98
C GLY A 159 -7.94 -9.23 7.64
N VAL A 160 -6.69 -9.21 8.11
CA VAL A 160 -6.08 -7.99 8.66
C VAL A 160 -5.83 -6.96 7.55
N SER A 161 -5.25 -7.37 6.41
CA SER A 161 -4.97 -6.43 5.30
C SER A 161 -6.23 -5.80 4.69
N TYR A 162 -7.38 -6.50 4.73
CA TYR A 162 -8.69 -5.95 4.31
C TYR A 162 -9.00 -4.62 5.01
N VAL A 163 -8.70 -4.50 6.30
CA VAL A 163 -8.93 -3.27 7.09
C VAL A 163 -7.98 -2.16 6.65
N CYS A 164 -6.69 -2.48 6.47
CA CYS A 164 -5.66 -1.53 6.02
C CYS A 164 -5.93 -0.99 4.61
N GLU A 165 -6.28 -1.87 3.67
CA GLU A 165 -6.57 -1.48 2.28
C GLU A 165 -7.92 -0.78 2.17
N GLY A 166 -8.94 -1.26 2.89
CA GLY A 166 -10.27 -0.64 2.94
C GLY A 166 -10.22 0.80 3.47
N ALA A 167 -9.39 1.07 4.49
CA ALA A 167 -9.18 2.41 5.01
C ALA A 167 -8.69 3.42 3.96
N THR A 168 -7.94 2.99 2.94
CA THR A 168 -7.48 3.89 1.86
C THR A 168 -8.63 4.38 0.95
N LEU A 169 -9.70 3.58 0.80
CA LEU A 169 -10.91 3.97 0.06
C LEU A 169 -11.70 5.03 0.82
N GLY A 170 -11.88 4.84 2.14
CA GLY A 170 -12.52 5.81 3.03
C GLY A 170 -11.71 7.11 3.11
N GLY A 171 -10.38 7.01 3.20
CA GLY A 171 -9.45 8.13 3.13
C GLY A 171 -9.68 9.00 1.90
N ALA A 172 -9.77 8.40 0.70
CA ALA A 172 -9.95 9.13 -0.55
C ALA A 172 -11.27 9.92 -0.63
N PHE A 173 -12.31 9.50 0.12
CA PHE A 173 -13.53 10.30 0.31
C PHE A 173 -13.30 11.46 1.28
N LEU A 174 -12.66 11.20 2.42
CA LEU A 174 -12.33 12.21 3.43
C LEU A 174 -11.41 13.31 2.87
N TYR A 175 -10.41 12.97 2.05
CA TYR A 175 -9.52 13.95 1.41
C TYR A 175 -10.28 15.00 0.58
N LYS A 176 -11.28 14.57 -0.21
CA LYS A 176 -12.11 15.49 -1.00
C LYS A 176 -12.86 16.50 -0.13
N ARG A 177 -13.26 16.11 1.09
CA ARG A 177 -13.96 16.96 2.05
C ARG A 177 -13.02 17.86 2.84
N LEU A 178 -11.86 17.36 3.26
CA LEU A 178 -11.00 18.01 4.27
C LEU A 178 -9.84 18.84 3.69
N ARG A 179 -9.38 18.57 2.46
CA ARG A 179 -8.16 19.20 1.90
C ARG A 179 -8.17 20.74 1.84
N GLN A 180 -9.35 21.36 1.74
CA GLN A 180 -9.46 22.82 1.76
C GLN A 180 -9.45 23.38 3.19
N GLN A 181 -10.05 22.66 4.13
CA GLN A 181 -10.18 23.06 5.53
C GLN A 181 -8.86 22.90 6.30
N LEU A 182 -8.08 21.87 5.99
CA LEU A 182 -6.80 21.56 6.65
C LEU A 182 -5.57 22.09 5.87
N SER A 183 -5.78 22.93 4.85
CA SER A 183 -4.69 23.59 4.11
C SER A 183 -3.79 24.39 5.08
N PRO A 184 -2.46 24.30 5.00
CA PRO A 184 -1.66 23.79 3.86
C PRO A 184 -1.23 22.31 3.94
N LEU A 185 -1.78 21.49 4.84
CA LEU A 185 -1.41 20.07 4.94
C LEU A 185 -1.69 19.31 3.63
N SER A 186 -0.78 18.42 3.24
CA SER A 186 -0.93 17.60 2.04
C SER A 186 -1.87 16.40 2.23
N LEU A 187 -2.04 15.92 3.48
CA LEU A 187 -2.96 14.82 3.84
C LEU A 187 -2.71 13.53 3.04
N GLN A 188 -1.44 13.14 2.86
CA GLN A 188 -0.99 11.98 2.08
C GLN A 188 -1.74 10.70 2.49
N TRP A 189 -1.98 10.49 3.79
CA TRP A 189 -2.75 9.35 4.29
C TRP A 189 -4.15 9.28 3.66
N LEU A 190 -4.84 10.43 3.60
CA LEU A 190 -6.19 10.50 3.05
C LEU A 190 -6.19 10.47 1.51
N GLN A 191 -5.08 10.74 0.83
CA GLN A 191 -5.00 10.55 -0.62
C GLN A 191 -4.99 9.06 -1.03
N GLY A 192 -4.58 8.17 -0.12
CA GLY A 192 -4.33 6.76 -0.42
C GLY A 192 -3.31 6.62 -1.56
N TYR A 193 -3.50 5.62 -2.41
CA TYR A 193 -2.68 5.43 -3.62
C TYR A 193 -3.05 6.40 -4.77
N GLY A 194 -3.74 7.52 -4.48
CA GLY A 194 -4.23 8.47 -5.47
C GLY A 194 -5.11 7.80 -6.53
N ALA A 195 -4.75 7.96 -7.80
CA ALA A 195 -5.45 7.32 -8.92
C ALA A 195 -5.36 5.78 -8.90
N GLN A 196 -4.38 5.20 -8.22
CA GLN A 196 -4.21 3.74 -8.12
C GLN A 196 -5.05 3.09 -7.02
N THR A 197 -5.77 3.84 -6.19
CA THR A 197 -6.52 3.28 -5.05
C THR A 197 -7.58 2.26 -5.49
N GLY A 198 -8.36 2.57 -6.54
CA GLY A 198 -9.31 1.63 -7.13
C GLY A 198 -8.64 0.39 -7.74
N PRO A 199 -7.66 0.56 -8.65
CA PRO A 199 -6.91 -0.56 -9.23
C PRO A 199 -6.19 -1.47 -8.22
N LEU A 200 -5.54 -0.91 -7.19
CA LEU A 200 -4.89 -1.69 -6.13
C LEU A 200 -5.90 -2.44 -5.26
N TRP A 201 -7.07 -1.86 -5.03
CA TRP A 201 -8.18 -2.54 -4.35
C TRP A 201 -8.77 -3.68 -5.21
N GLN A 202 -8.90 -3.51 -6.52
CA GLN A 202 -9.31 -4.59 -7.43
C GLN A 202 -8.30 -5.73 -7.44
N ARG A 203 -6.99 -5.44 -7.49
CA ARG A 203 -5.93 -6.46 -7.41
C ARG A 203 -5.88 -7.17 -6.06
N TRP A 204 -6.18 -6.47 -4.96
CA TRP A 204 -6.31 -7.09 -3.64
C TRP A 204 -7.51 -8.05 -3.57
N GLN A 205 -8.68 -7.64 -4.09
CA GLN A 205 -9.87 -8.50 -4.13
C GLN A 205 -9.66 -9.74 -5.01
N ALA A 206 -8.89 -9.63 -6.10
CA ALA A 206 -8.50 -10.77 -6.94
C ALA A 206 -7.60 -11.76 -6.18
N ALA A 207 -6.54 -11.28 -5.52
CA ALA A 207 -5.66 -12.12 -4.70
C ALA A 207 -6.41 -12.80 -3.54
N LEU A 208 -7.35 -12.10 -2.88
CA LEU A 208 -8.24 -12.70 -1.90
C LEU A 208 -9.07 -13.84 -2.50
N ALA A 209 -9.69 -13.62 -3.67
CA ALA A 209 -10.53 -14.62 -4.33
C ALA A 209 -9.75 -15.85 -4.83
N GLU A 210 -8.46 -15.69 -5.11
CA GLU A 210 -7.55 -16.78 -5.50
C GLU A 210 -7.08 -17.60 -4.29
N HIS A 211 -6.79 -16.96 -3.16
CA HIS A 211 -6.13 -17.61 -2.01
C HIS A 211 -7.03 -17.93 -0.81
N VAL A 212 -8.26 -17.40 -0.76
CA VAL A 212 -9.21 -17.63 0.34
C VAL A 212 -10.49 -18.23 -0.25
N VAL A 213 -10.47 -19.55 -0.45
CA VAL A 213 -11.51 -20.30 -1.18
C VAL A 213 -12.28 -21.26 -0.28
N GLU A 214 -11.58 -21.99 0.59
CA GLU A 214 -12.21 -22.99 1.46
C GLU A 214 -13.06 -22.34 2.57
N PRO A 215 -14.18 -22.96 3.00
CA PRO A 215 -15.05 -22.38 4.02
C PRO A 215 -14.33 -22.01 5.33
N ALA A 216 -13.35 -22.83 5.75
CA ALA A 216 -12.55 -22.58 6.95
C ALA A 216 -11.59 -21.38 6.77
N ASP A 217 -11.02 -21.20 5.58
CA ASP A 217 -10.16 -20.05 5.27
C ASP A 217 -11.00 -18.75 5.23
N ILE A 218 -12.21 -18.82 4.66
CA ILE A 218 -13.16 -17.71 4.64
C ILE A 218 -13.55 -17.31 6.07
N GLU A 219 -13.84 -18.28 6.94
CA GLU A 219 -14.15 -18.03 8.36
C GLU A 219 -12.95 -17.41 9.09
N ALA A 220 -11.73 -17.94 8.89
CA ALA A 220 -10.51 -17.40 9.49
C ALA A 220 -10.21 -15.96 9.04
N ALA A 221 -10.38 -15.65 7.74
CA ALA A 221 -10.24 -14.30 7.20
C ALA A 221 -11.28 -13.33 7.78
N ALA A 222 -12.55 -13.75 7.85
CA ALA A 222 -13.63 -12.96 8.44
C ALA A 222 -13.41 -12.69 9.93
N ALA A 223 -12.98 -13.69 10.70
CA ALA A 223 -12.65 -13.55 12.11
C ALA A 223 -11.45 -12.60 12.34
N ALA A 224 -10.40 -12.70 11.52
CA ALA A 224 -9.24 -11.82 11.60
C ALA A 224 -9.58 -10.36 11.23
N ALA A 225 -10.42 -10.14 10.22
CA ALA A 225 -10.91 -8.81 9.87
C ALA A 225 -11.76 -8.18 10.98
N ARG A 226 -12.63 -8.98 11.61
CA ARG A 226 -13.40 -8.55 12.78
C ARG A 226 -12.47 -8.16 13.95
N ALA A 227 -11.50 -9.01 14.28
CA ALA A 227 -10.52 -8.72 15.33
C ALA A 227 -9.65 -7.49 15.03
N ALA A 228 -9.30 -7.25 13.76
CA ALA A 228 -8.60 -6.06 13.31
C ALA A 228 -9.45 -4.79 13.48
N PHE A 229 -10.73 -4.82 13.12
CA PHE A 229 -11.65 -3.71 13.38
C PHE A 229 -11.89 -3.47 14.88
N GLU A 230 -12.07 -4.53 15.68
CA GLU A 230 -12.23 -4.42 17.14
C GLU A 230 -11.01 -3.78 17.80
N SER A 231 -9.80 -4.21 17.43
CA SER A 231 -8.52 -3.63 17.84
C SER A 231 -8.39 -2.15 17.41
N PHE A 232 -8.66 -1.85 16.13
CA PHE A 232 -8.54 -0.50 15.59
C PHE A 232 -9.53 0.47 16.25
N ARG A 233 -10.83 0.13 16.26
CA ARG A 233 -11.91 0.87 16.92
C ARG A 233 -11.58 1.12 18.39
N GLY A 234 -11.18 0.06 19.10
CA GLY A 234 -10.82 0.11 20.50
C GLY A 234 -9.57 0.95 20.81
N TRP A 235 -8.78 1.34 19.81
CA TRP A 235 -7.60 2.19 19.95
C TRP A 235 -7.82 3.64 19.49
N VAL A 236 -8.51 3.87 18.36
CA VAL A 236 -8.62 5.20 17.74
C VAL A 236 -9.79 6.06 18.21
N ILE A 237 -10.74 5.48 18.95
CA ILE A 237 -11.92 6.17 19.51
C ILE A 237 -11.76 6.48 21.02
N GLN A 238 -10.61 6.14 21.62
CA GLN A 238 -10.26 6.50 23.01
C GLN A 238 -9.87 7.97 23.17
#